data_AF-A0AA44GBV9-F1
#
_entry.id   AF-A0AA44GBV9-F1
#
_cell.length_a   1.000
_cell.length_b   1.000
_cell.length_c   1.000
_cell.angle_alpha   90.00
_cell.angle_beta   90.00
_cell.angle_gamma   90.00
#
_symmetry.space_group_name_H-M   'P 1'
#
loop_
_entity.id
_entity.type
_entity.pdbx_description
1 polymer ?
#
loop_
_entity_poly.entity_id
_entity_poly.type
_entity_poly.pdbx_seq_one_letter_code
_entity_poly.pdbx_strand_id
1 'polypeptide(L)'
;MTYFTTVTQQQRTQGFTLIELVVVIVILGVLAVVAAPRFINLKSDATTSSIEGVAGALHSSLNLASARIQIDNAQDSIEYTGQTITLKAQMPAASADTLRALLQIDVPTSWTRNWETVPCSEPEFCILGNMYPGKSGYVEVPGHPLTANGGQDRASYLWPRGYTLNSNGCYAFYINEATKEAYYSGSRTDGC
;
A
#
# COMPACT_ATOMS: atom_id res chain seq x y z
N MET A 1 -33.46 -67.93 -32.15
CA MET A 1 -33.60 -67.82 -30.68
C MET A 1 -32.20 -67.73 -30.11
N THR A 2 -31.69 -66.52 -29.93
CA THR A 2 -30.29 -66.26 -29.56
C THR A 2 -30.34 -65.29 -28.39
N TYR A 3 -30.00 -65.76 -27.19
CA TYR A 3 -30.02 -64.96 -25.97
C TYR A 3 -28.68 -64.24 -25.83
N PHE A 4 -28.71 -62.91 -25.88
CA PHE A 4 -27.57 -62.07 -25.62
C PHE A 4 -27.48 -61.86 -24.10
N THR A 5 -26.50 -62.48 -23.43
CA THR A 5 -26.23 -62.25 -22.02
C THR A 5 -25.39 -60.99 -21.86
N THR A 6 -25.98 -59.93 -21.30
CA THR A 6 -25.26 -58.73 -20.88
C THR A 6 -24.44 -59.03 -19.64
N VAL A 7 -23.11 -59.07 -19.78
CA VAL A 7 -22.20 -59.12 -18.63
C VAL A 7 -22.15 -57.72 -18.01
N THR A 8 -22.79 -57.54 -16.86
CA THR A 8 -22.63 -56.34 -16.05
C THR A 8 -21.26 -56.36 -15.38
N GLN A 9 -20.30 -55.58 -15.88
CA GLN A 9 -19.04 -55.34 -15.15
C GLN A 9 -19.36 -54.61 -13.84
N GLN A 10 -19.22 -55.30 -12.70
CA GLN A 10 -19.17 -54.63 -11.40
C GLN A 10 -17.89 -53.80 -11.32
N GLN A 11 -18.03 -52.47 -11.35
CA GLN A 11 -16.93 -51.59 -10.96
C GLN A 11 -16.64 -51.86 -9.47
N ARG A 12 -15.47 -52.46 -9.20
CA ARG A 12 -14.97 -52.59 -7.83
C ARG A 12 -14.68 -51.18 -7.33
N THR A 13 -15.50 -50.68 -6.40
CA THR A 13 -15.17 -49.52 -5.59
C THR A 13 -13.92 -49.87 -4.79
N GLN A 14 -12.76 -49.40 -5.25
CA GLN A 14 -11.52 -49.48 -4.49
C GLN A 14 -11.65 -48.51 -3.33
N GLY A 15 -11.87 -49.03 -2.13
CA GLY A 15 -11.85 -48.23 -0.90
C GLY A 15 -10.44 -47.74 -0.63
N PHE A 16 -10.32 -46.48 -0.19
CA PHE A 16 -9.05 -45.90 0.27
C PHE A 16 -8.55 -46.69 1.49
N THR A 17 -7.27 -47.05 1.52
CA THR A 17 -6.73 -47.79 2.66
C THR A 17 -6.48 -46.85 3.84
N LEU A 18 -6.61 -47.34 5.08
CA LEU A 18 -6.33 -46.52 6.27
C LEU A 18 -4.87 -46.02 6.28
N ILE A 19 -3.93 -46.85 5.80
CA ILE A 19 -2.51 -46.47 5.73
C ILE A 19 -2.27 -45.34 4.73
N GLU A 20 -2.98 -45.34 3.61
CA GLU A 20 -2.86 -44.30 2.58
C GLU A 20 -3.34 -42.95 3.11
N LEU A 21 -4.43 -42.93 3.89
CA LEU A 21 -4.89 -41.71 4.55
C LEU A 21 -3.89 -41.21 5.61
N VAL A 22 -3.31 -42.11 6.40
CA VAL A 22 -2.32 -41.76 7.42
C VAL A 22 -1.04 -41.19 6.79
N VAL A 23 -0.54 -41.80 5.72
CA VAL A 23 0.68 -41.31 5.04
C VAL A 23 0.44 -39.93 4.42
N VAL A 24 -0.74 -39.69 3.84
CA VAL A 24 -1.09 -38.38 3.25
C VAL A 24 -1.11 -37.27 4.31
N ILE A 25 -1.75 -37.47 5.45
CA ILE A 25 -1.79 -36.44 6.50
C ILE A 25 -0.40 -36.19 7.12
N VAL A 26 0.45 -37.22 7.20
CA VAL A 26 1.84 -37.08 7.68
C VAL A 26 2.65 -36.24 6.68
N ILE A 27 2.55 -36.52 5.38
CA ILE A 27 3.24 -35.74 4.35
C ILE A 27 2.75 -34.28 4.36
N LEU A 28 1.43 -34.05 4.39
CA LEU A 28 0.86 -32.70 4.48
C LEU A 28 1.30 -31.98 5.75
N GLY A 29 1.42 -32.69 6.88
CA GLY A 29 1.93 -32.14 8.14
C GLY A 29 3.37 -31.64 8.03
N VAL A 30 4.27 -32.43 7.43
CA VAL A 30 5.68 -32.02 7.23
C VAL A 30 5.78 -30.84 6.25
N LEU A 31 5.04 -30.87 5.15
CA LEU A 31 5.03 -29.79 4.17
C LEU A 31 4.52 -28.47 4.78
N ALA A 32 3.48 -28.53 5.62
CA ALA A 32 2.93 -27.35 6.27
C ALA A 32 3.94 -26.67 7.21
N VAL A 33 4.70 -27.46 8.00
CA VAL A 33 5.70 -26.93 8.93
C VAL A 33 6.85 -26.22 8.20
N VAL A 34 7.28 -26.72 7.04
CA VAL A 34 8.35 -26.09 6.26
C VAL A 34 7.85 -24.89 5.44
N ALA A 35 6.62 -24.95 4.91
CA ALA A 35 6.07 -23.91 4.05
C ALA A 35 5.57 -22.67 4.80
N ALA A 36 4.97 -22.84 5.99
CA ALA A 36 4.38 -21.74 6.76
C ALA A 36 5.34 -20.58 7.06
N PRO A 37 6.55 -20.77 7.62
CA PRO A 37 7.45 -19.65 7.92
C PRO A 37 7.94 -18.95 6.66
N ARG A 38 8.16 -19.68 5.56
CA ARG A 38 8.56 -19.08 4.27
C ARG A 38 7.45 -18.22 3.68
N PHE A 39 6.21 -18.68 3.74
CA PHE A 39 5.07 -17.92 3.22
C PHE A 39 4.87 -16.58 3.96
N ILE A 40 5.09 -16.56 5.28
CA ILE A 40 5.02 -15.32 6.08
C ILE A 40 6.11 -14.33 5.65
N ASN A 41 7.35 -14.77 5.52
CA ASN A 41 8.47 -13.91 5.09
C ASN A 41 8.24 -13.35 3.68
N LEU A 42 7.83 -14.19 2.73
CA LEU A 42 7.55 -13.75 1.36
C LEU A 42 6.46 -12.67 1.28
N LYS A 43 5.45 -12.74 2.17
CA LYS A 43 4.40 -11.72 2.23
C LYS A 43 4.94 -10.37 2.75
N SER A 44 5.78 -10.41 3.78
CA SER A 44 6.43 -9.21 4.34
C SER A 44 7.39 -8.57 3.33
N ASP A 45 8.24 -9.39 2.69
CA ASP A 45 9.17 -8.93 1.64
C ASP A 45 8.43 -8.33 0.43
N ALA A 46 7.32 -8.95 0.02
CA ALA A 46 6.48 -8.43 -1.06
C ALA A 46 5.87 -7.08 -0.69
N THR A 47 5.40 -6.92 0.55
CA THR A 47 4.79 -5.66 1.02
C THR A 47 5.83 -4.54 1.10
N THR A 48 7.02 -4.86 1.63
CA THR A 48 8.17 -3.94 1.68
C THR A 48 8.54 -3.47 0.27
N SER A 49 8.70 -4.40 -0.67
CA SER A 49 9.03 -4.10 -2.07
C SER A 49 7.97 -3.23 -2.74
N SER A 50 6.69 -3.49 -2.49
CA SER A 50 5.59 -2.68 -3.02
C SER A 50 5.65 -1.24 -2.50
N ILE A 51 5.89 -1.04 -1.19
CA ILE A 51 5.96 0.30 -0.60
C ILE A 51 7.19 1.09 -1.06
N GLU A 52 8.35 0.43 -1.17
CA GLU A 52 9.55 1.04 -1.75
C GLU A 52 9.35 1.41 -3.23
N GLY A 53 8.68 0.53 -3.99
CA GLY A 53 8.30 0.81 -5.37
C GLY A 53 7.41 2.04 -5.50
N VAL A 54 6.38 2.15 -4.64
CA VAL A 54 5.50 3.33 -4.61
C VAL A 54 6.26 4.59 -4.17
N ALA A 55 7.13 4.51 -3.17
CA ALA A 55 7.94 5.65 -2.73
C ALA A 55 8.89 6.14 -3.85
N GLY A 56 9.52 5.22 -4.59
CA GLY A 56 10.35 5.55 -5.75
C GLY A 56 9.57 6.19 -6.89
N ALA A 57 8.37 5.67 -7.19
CA ALA A 57 7.46 6.26 -8.16
C ALA A 57 7.02 7.67 -7.72
N LEU A 58 6.68 7.84 -6.44
CA LEU A 58 6.28 9.12 -5.88
C LEU A 58 7.42 10.15 -5.98
N HIS A 59 8.63 9.79 -5.58
CA HIS A 59 9.81 10.66 -5.71
C HIS A 59 10.05 11.07 -7.16
N SER A 60 9.93 10.13 -8.11
CA SER A 60 10.11 10.42 -9.54
C SER A 60 9.04 11.39 -10.06
N SER A 61 7.76 11.14 -9.75
CA SER A 61 6.66 12.02 -10.14
C SER A 61 6.76 13.41 -9.49
N LEU A 62 7.20 13.50 -8.24
CA LEU A 62 7.44 14.79 -7.57
C LEU A 62 8.51 15.62 -8.28
N ASN A 63 9.60 14.99 -8.73
CA ASN A 63 10.65 15.68 -9.47
C ASN A 63 10.15 16.17 -10.84
N LEU A 64 9.34 15.37 -11.54
CA LEU A 64 8.71 15.77 -12.80
C LEU A 64 7.72 16.92 -12.61
N ALA A 65 6.86 16.83 -11.59
CA ALA A 65 5.92 17.89 -11.25
C ALA A 65 6.65 19.18 -10.86
N SER A 66 7.72 19.08 -10.06
CA SER A 66 8.54 20.23 -9.67
C SER A 66 9.23 20.88 -10.86
N ALA A 67 9.79 20.09 -11.78
CA ALA A 67 10.34 20.63 -13.03
C ALA A 67 9.26 21.36 -13.85
N ARG A 68 8.04 20.82 -13.91
CA ARG A 68 6.92 21.46 -14.62
C ARG A 68 6.50 22.79 -13.98
N ILE A 69 6.43 22.86 -12.64
CA ILE A 69 6.13 24.09 -11.91
C ILE A 69 7.11 25.21 -12.29
N GLN A 70 8.40 24.88 -12.35
CA GLN A 70 9.45 25.84 -12.70
C GLN A 70 9.37 26.31 -14.16
N ILE A 71 9.07 25.41 -15.09
CA ILE A 71 8.89 25.75 -16.52
C ILE A 71 7.70 26.71 -16.69
N ASP A 72 6.58 26.39 -16.04
CA ASP A 72 5.33 27.14 -16.19
C ASP A 72 5.29 28.40 -15.29
N ASN A 73 6.29 28.60 -14.41
CA ASN A 73 6.29 29.61 -13.34
C ASN A 73 5.00 29.59 -12.50
N ALA A 74 4.45 28.39 -12.30
CA ALA A 74 3.15 28.19 -11.68
C ALA A 74 3.19 28.54 -10.18
N GLN A 75 2.19 29.30 -9.73
CA GLN A 75 2.09 29.74 -8.33
C GLN A 75 1.08 28.92 -7.53
N ASP A 76 -0.08 28.63 -8.14
CA ASP A 76 -1.22 28.04 -7.43
C ASP A 76 -1.51 26.59 -7.82
N SER A 77 -1.38 26.25 -9.10
CA SER A 77 -1.65 24.90 -9.60
C SER A 77 -0.93 24.61 -10.92
N ILE A 78 -0.72 23.33 -11.21
CA ILE A 78 -0.29 22.83 -12.52
C ILE A 78 -1.24 21.73 -13.00
N GLU A 79 -1.27 21.52 -14.32
CA GLU A 79 -1.82 20.30 -14.90
C GLU A 79 -0.70 19.25 -15.01
N TYR A 80 -0.93 18.08 -14.43
CA TYR A 80 -0.03 16.93 -14.49
C TYR A 80 -0.83 15.71 -14.93
N THR A 81 -0.55 15.23 -16.14
CA THR A 81 -1.20 14.03 -16.71
C THR A 81 -2.73 14.09 -16.74
N GLY A 82 -3.30 15.26 -17.07
CA GLY A 82 -4.75 15.48 -17.10
C GLY A 82 -5.41 15.67 -15.74
N GLN A 83 -4.62 15.75 -14.66
CA GLN A 83 -5.08 16.03 -13.31
C GLN A 83 -4.51 17.37 -12.81
N THR A 84 -5.27 18.09 -12.01
CA THR A 84 -4.79 19.35 -11.40
C THR A 84 -4.09 19.07 -10.08
N ILE A 85 -2.84 19.51 -9.96
CA ILE A 85 -2.08 19.49 -8.71
C ILE A 85 -2.05 20.90 -8.13
N THR A 86 -2.58 21.06 -6.92
CA THR A 86 -2.47 22.31 -6.16
C THR A 86 -1.06 22.47 -5.60
N LEU A 87 -0.55 23.69 -5.60
CA LEU A 87 0.76 24.03 -5.07
C LEU A 87 0.68 24.65 -3.68
N LYS A 88 1.75 24.45 -2.92
CA LYS A 88 1.99 25.12 -1.65
C LYS A 88 3.46 25.54 -1.62
N ALA A 89 3.69 26.86 -1.55
CA ALA A 89 5.02 27.46 -1.68
C ALA A 89 5.76 26.97 -2.93
N GLN A 90 5.10 27.03 -4.11
CA GLN A 90 5.65 26.60 -5.41
C GLN A 90 6.14 25.14 -5.46
N MET A 91 5.63 24.30 -4.58
CA MET A 91 5.86 22.85 -4.57
C MET A 91 4.51 22.12 -4.58
N PRO A 92 4.42 20.86 -5.03
CA PRO A 92 3.18 20.10 -4.94
C PRO A 92 2.63 20.08 -3.50
N ALA A 93 1.34 20.36 -3.30
CA ALA A 93 0.78 20.33 -1.95
C ALA A 93 0.78 18.88 -1.43
N ALA A 94 1.16 18.66 -0.16
CA ALA A 94 1.02 17.33 0.46
C ALA A 94 -0.46 17.06 0.81
N SER A 95 -1.22 16.70 -0.23
CA SER A 95 -2.64 16.38 -0.18
C SER A 95 -2.91 14.97 -0.75
N ALA A 96 -4.10 14.43 -0.49
CA ALA A 96 -4.49 13.14 -1.07
C ALA A 96 -4.67 13.24 -2.58
N ASP A 97 -5.20 14.36 -3.08
CA ASP A 97 -5.44 14.57 -4.51
C ASP A 97 -4.13 14.73 -5.28
N THR A 98 -3.13 15.37 -4.69
CA THR A 98 -1.77 15.42 -5.24
C THR A 98 -1.18 14.01 -5.38
N LEU A 99 -1.29 13.16 -4.35
CA LEU A 99 -0.77 11.79 -4.45
C LEU A 99 -1.51 10.96 -5.50
N ARG A 100 -2.84 11.13 -5.61
CA ARG A 100 -3.64 10.53 -6.69
C ARG A 100 -3.14 10.94 -8.08
N ALA A 101 -2.93 12.23 -8.28
CA ALA A 101 -2.45 12.77 -9.55
C ALA A 101 -1.04 12.29 -9.90
N LEU A 102 -0.13 12.27 -8.92
CA LEU A 102 1.27 11.90 -9.13
C LEU A 102 1.47 10.39 -9.36
N LEU A 103 0.70 9.55 -8.68
CA LEU A 103 0.85 8.09 -8.74
C LEU A 103 -0.16 7.41 -9.67
N GLN A 104 -1.15 8.15 -10.20
CA GLN A 104 -2.20 7.63 -11.08
C GLN A 104 -2.93 6.41 -10.52
N ILE A 105 -3.10 6.37 -9.20
CA ILE A 105 -3.76 5.29 -8.47
C ILE A 105 -5.22 5.64 -8.22
N ASP A 106 -6.10 4.68 -8.51
CA ASP A 106 -7.50 4.77 -8.15
C ASP A 106 -7.66 4.48 -6.65
N VAL A 107 -7.98 5.53 -5.91
CA VAL A 107 -8.25 5.47 -4.47
C VAL A 107 -9.63 6.04 -4.24
N PRO A 108 -10.53 5.29 -3.59
CA PRO A 108 -11.89 5.71 -3.35
C PRO A 108 -11.89 7.05 -2.63
N THR A 109 -12.87 7.87 -2.96
CA THR A 109 -13.13 9.15 -2.31
C THR A 109 -13.72 8.96 -0.91
N SER A 110 -14.01 7.72 -0.51
CA SER A 110 -14.60 7.39 0.78
C SER A 110 -13.55 7.46 1.90
N TRP A 111 -13.78 8.39 2.82
CA TRP A 111 -12.97 8.58 4.01
C TRP A 111 -13.09 7.38 4.96
N THR A 112 -12.01 6.65 5.20
CA THR A 112 -11.98 5.66 6.30
C THR A 112 -11.80 6.41 7.63
N ARG A 113 -12.84 6.41 8.47
CA ARG A 113 -12.78 6.97 9.83
C ARG A 113 -11.83 6.09 10.67
N ASN A 114 -10.92 6.71 11.42
CA ASN A 114 -10.01 6.04 12.38
C ASN A 114 -8.94 5.12 11.76
N TRP A 115 -8.28 5.54 10.69
CA TRP A 115 -7.16 4.80 10.06
C TRP A 115 -5.96 4.53 11.01
N GLU A 116 -5.91 5.17 12.19
CA GLU A 116 -4.96 4.84 13.27
C GLU A 116 -5.22 3.45 13.87
N THR A 117 -6.48 3.01 13.87
CA THR A 117 -6.95 1.78 14.53
C THR A 117 -7.68 0.82 13.58
N VAL A 118 -8.08 1.28 12.39
CA VAL A 118 -8.76 0.50 11.37
C VAL A 118 -7.78 0.22 10.23
N PRO A 119 -7.42 -1.06 9.97
CA PRO A 119 -6.58 -1.43 8.85
C PRO A 119 -7.17 -1.00 7.51
N CYS A 120 -6.31 -0.61 6.57
CA CYS A 120 -6.73 -0.31 5.20
C CYS A 120 -7.45 -1.53 4.60
N SER A 121 -8.74 -1.38 4.25
CA SER A 121 -9.58 -2.50 3.83
C SER A 121 -9.61 -2.67 2.31
N GLU A 122 -9.86 -1.58 1.57
CA GLU A 122 -9.80 -1.46 0.11
C GLU A 122 -9.61 0.02 -0.24
N PRO A 123 -8.84 0.35 -1.30
CA PRO A 123 -8.23 -0.51 -2.32
C PRO A 123 -6.86 -1.02 -1.84
N GLU A 124 -5.95 -1.39 -2.75
CA GLU A 124 -4.62 -1.93 -2.42
C GLU A 124 -3.80 -0.98 -1.52
N PHE A 125 -3.94 0.31 -1.74
CA PHE A 125 -3.30 1.36 -0.94
C PHE A 125 -4.33 2.35 -0.40
N CYS A 126 -4.15 2.77 0.84
CA CYS A 126 -4.90 3.88 1.43
C CYS A 126 -4.03 5.13 1.43
N ILE A 127 -4.66 6.29 1.26
CA ILE A 127 -3.99 7.60 1.25
C ILE A 127 -4.58 8.50 2.31
N LEU A 128 -3.70 9.24 2.96
CA LEU A 128 -4.06 10.33 3.84
C LEU A 128 -3.21 11.54 3.50
N GLY A 129 -3.83 12.71 3.33
CA GLY A 129 -3.11 13.93 3.03
C GLY A 129 -3.53 15.09 3.92
N ASN A 130 -2.82 16.21 3.77
CA ASN A 130 -3.03 17.42 4.56
C ASN A 130 -2.87 17.18 6.08
N MET A 131 -1.88 16.37 6.48
CA MET A 131 -1.57 16.04 7.88
C MET A 131 -0.55 17.00 8.47
N TYR A 132 -0.66 17.27 9.76
CA TYR A 132 0.23 18.19 10.50
C TYR A 132 0.13 17.93 12.01
N PRO A 133 1.15 18.29 12.81
CA PRO A 133 1.12 18.11 14.27
C PRO A 133 -0.14 18.71 14.91
N GLY A 134 -0.85 17.89 15.68
CA GLY A 134 -2.11 18.28 16.33
C GLY A 134 -3.39 17.94 15.54
N LYS A 135 -3.28 17.48 14.28
CA LYS A 135 -4.40 16.86 13.58
C LYS A 135 -4.54 15.40 14.01
N SER A 136 -5.78 14.91 14.18
CA SER A 136 -6.02 13.48 14.48
C SER A 136 -5.32 12.63 13.45
N GLY A 137 -4.39 11.84 13.97
CA GLY A 137 -3.56 10.95 13.20
C GLY A 137 -2.60 11.69 12.25
N TYR A 138 -1.94 12.67 12.79
CA TYR A 138 -0.60 12.92 12.33
C TYR A 138 0.33 11.82 12.85
N VAL A 139 1.16 11.24 11.97
CA VAL A 139 2.23 10.31 12.36
C VAL A 139 3.56 10.98 12.06
N GLU A 140 4.35 11.20 13.11
CA GLU A 140 5.66 11.83 12.95
C GLU A 140 6.59 10.95 12.10
N VAL A 141 7.25 11.56 11.13
CA VAL A 141 8.23 10.89 10.28
C VAL A 141 9.62 11.08 10.90
N PRO A 142 10.31 9.99 11.30
CA PRO A 142 11.66 10.10 11.86
C PRO A 142 12.61 10.86 10.93
N GLY A 143 13.37 11.81 11.49
CA GLY A 143 14.29 12.66 10.73
C GLY A 143 13.65 13.87 10.03
N HIS A 144 12.32 13.94 9.97
CA HIS A 144 11.59 15.06 9.35
C HIS A 144 10.42 15.54 10.25
N PRO A 145 10.70 16.02 11.48
CA PRO A 145 9.66 16.50 12.37
C PRO A 145 9.03 17.77 11.82
N LEU A 146 7.71 17.75 11.65
CA LEU A 146 6.96 18.96 11.31
C LEU A 146 6.75 19.82 12.55
N THR A 147 6.83 21.14 12.39
CA THR A 147 6.48 22.08 13.46
C THR A 147 4.99 22.42 13.41
N ALA A 148 4.41 22.74 14.57
CA ALA A 148 3.02 23.18 14.67
C ALA A 148 2.84 24.64 14.17
N ASN A 149 3.34 24.96 12.97
CA ASN A 149 3.26 26.31 12.41
C ASN A 149 2.01 26.47 11.55
N GLY A 150 0.87 26.77 12.20
CA GLY A 150 -0.25 27.53 11.61
C GLY A 150 -0.88 27.01 10.31
N GLY A 151 -0.52 25.82 9.85
CA GLY A 151 -1.12 25.18 8.71
C GLY A 151 -0.35 25.20 7.37
N GLN A 152 0.94 25.57 7.35
CA GLN A 152 1.68 25.66 6.09
C GLN A 152 2.34 24.33 5.71
N ASP A 153 3.06 23.72 6.65
CA ASP A 153 3.74 22.45 6.42
C ASP A 153 2.73 21.29 6.49
N ARG A 154 2.86 20.35 5.55
CA ARG A 154 1.90 19.26 5.38
C ARG A 154 2.61 17.96 5.08
N ALA A 155 2.09 16.88 5.63
CA ALA A 155 2.46 15.52 5.27
C ALA A 155 1.29 14.80 4.58
N SER A 156 1.65 13.91 3.69
CA SER A 156 0.79 12.87 3.15
C SER A 156 1.44 11.51 3.35
N TYR A 157 0.61 10.49 3.51
CA TYR A 157 1.00 9.11 3.71
C TYR A 157 0.23 8.20 2.77
N LEU A 158 0.89 7.12 2.39
CA LEU A 158 0.31 6.04 1.61
C LEU A 158 0.75 4.72 2.26
N TRP A 159 -0.19 3.82 2.53
CA TRP A 159 0.12 2.54 3.18
C TRP A 159 -0.72 1.40 2.60
N PRO A 160 -0.24 0.15 2.69
CA PRO A 160 -0.87 -0.97 2.01
C PRO A 160 -2.06 -1.53 2.80
N ARG A 161 -2.91 -2.27 2.08
CA ARG A 161 -4.06 -3.00 2.64
C ARG A 161 -3.64 -3.93 3.78
N GLY A 162 -4.43 -3.94 4.86
CA GLY A 162 -4.19 -4.75 6.05
C GLY A 162 -3.26 -4.11 7.09
N TYR A 163 -2.68 -2.94 6.78
CA TYR A 163 -1.81 -2.19 7.68
C TYR A 163 -2.53 -0.95 8.23
N THR A 164 -2.06 -0.49 9.39
CA THR A 164 -2.41 0.82 9.96
C THR A 164 -1.19 1.73 9.93
N LEU A 165 -1.41 3.03 9.78
CA LEU A 165 -0.31 3.99 9.65
C LEU A 165 0.49 4.13 10.97
N ASN A 166 -0.16 4.04 12.13
CA ASN A 166 0.47 4.27 13.43
C ASN A 166 1.12 3.00 14.03
N SER A 167 0.52 1.82 13.86
CA SER A 167 0.98 0.61 14.58
C SER A 167 2.06 -0.17 13.85
N ASN A 168 2.13 -0.08 12.52
CA ASN A 168 2.97 -0.99 11.73
C ASN A 168 4.22 -0.34 11.15
N GLY A 169 4.29 1.00 11.04
CA GLY A 169 5.46 1.65 10.43
C GLY A 169 5.72 1.24 8.96
N CYS A 170 4.70 0.77 8.24
CA CYS A 170 4.78 0.34 6.84
C CYS A 170 4.02 1.34 5.95
N TYR A 171 4.70 2.37 5.46
CA TYR A 171 4.09 3.44 4.66
C TYR A 171 5.11 4.21 3.81
N ALA A 172 4.67 4.74 2.68
CA ALA A 172 5.35 5.82 1.97
C ALA A 172 4.86 7.17 2.49
N PHE A 173 5.73 8.18 2.47
CA PHE A 173 5.39 9.53 2.91
C PHE A 173 5.87 10.59 1.91
N TYR A 174 5.17 11.72 1.93
CA TYR A 174 5.56 12.95 1.28
C TYR A 174 5.33 14.11 2.24
N ILE A 175 6.33 14.95 2.41
CA ILE A 175 6.30 16.13 3.27
C ILE A 175 6.60 17.35 2.42
N ASN A 176 5.70 18.32 2.48
CA ASN A 176 5.91 19.66 1.98
C ASN A 176 6.15 20.57 3.19
N GLU A 177 7.40 20.99 3.40
CA GLU A 177 7.78 22.01 4.38
C GLU A 177 7.76 23.38 3.72
N ALA A 178 6.54 23.88 3.45
CA ALA A 178 6.32 25.19 2.83
C ALA A 178 7.07 26.33 3.53
N THR A 179 7.25 26.25 4.85
CA THR A 179 7.99 27.26 5.63
C THR A 179 9.49 27.30 5.35
N LYS A 180 10.06 26.21 4.84
CA LYS A 180 11.49 26.08 4.51
C LYS A 180 11.74 25.96 3.01
N GLU A 181 10.70 26.08 2.19
CA GLU A 181 10.75 25.88 0.75
C GLU A 181 11.41 24.55 0.36
N ALA A 182 11.14 23.51 1.16
CA ALA A 182 11.72 22.18 1.00
C ALA A 182 10.63 21.11 0.99
N TYR A 183 10.92 20.01 0.30
CA TYR A 183 10.08 18.82 0.34
C TYR A 183 10.91 17.56 0.53
N TYR A 184 10.29 16.54 1.11
CA TYR A 184 10.91 15.25 1.38
C TYR A 184 9.94 14.13 1.01
N SER A 185 10.43 13.04 0.43
CA SER A 185 9.65 11.83 0.23
C SER A 185 10.50 10.61 0.55
N GLY A 186 9.83 9.51 0.90
CA GLY A 186 10.49 8.26 1.23
C GLY A 186 9.50 7.20 1.68
N SER A 187 10.03 6.14 2.26
CA SER A 187 9.26 5.06 2.86
C SER A 187 9.77 4.75 4.27
N ARG A 188 8.88 4.16 5.06
CA ARG A 188 9.18 3.48 6.30
C ARG A 188 8.68 2.05 6.16
N THR A 189 9.54 1.10 6.48
CA THR A 189 9.27 -0.34 6.27
C THR A 189 9.51 -1.19 7.53
N ASP A 190 9.73 -0.55 8.68
CA ASP A 190 10.11 -1.20 9.95
C ASP A 190 9.14 -2.30 10.43
N GLY A 191 7.88 -2.24 10.02
CA GLY A 191 6.90 -3.29 10.33
C GLY A 191 5.99 -3.60 9.15
N CYS A 192 6.54 -3.49 7.94
CA CYS A 192 6.15 -4.36 6.84
C CYS A 192 6.64 -5.79 7.17
#